data_AF-A0A678N7Y6-F1
#
_entry.id   AF-A0A678N7Y6-F1
#
_cell.length_a   1.000
_cell.length_b   1.000
_cell.length_c   1.000
_cell.angle_alpha   90.00
_cell.angle_beta   90.00
_cell.angle_gamma   90.00
#
_symmetry.space_group_name_H-M   'P 1'
#
loop_
_entity.id
_entity.type
_entity.pdbx_description
1 polymer ?
#
loop_
_entity_poly.entity_id
_entity_poly.type
_entity_poly.pdbx_seq_one_letter_code
_entity_poly.pdbx_strand_id
1 'polypeptide(L)'
;YGEHWRKMRRIMTVPFFTNKVVQQYRAGWEDEAGRVVEDVRKNPEAATTGIVLRRRLQLMMYNNMYRIMFDRRFESEEDPLFVKLKALNGERSRLAQSFEY
;
A
#
# COMPACT_ATOMS: atom_id res chain seq x y z
N TYR A 1 -26.10 -0.57 -7.47
CA TYR A 1 -25.32 0.63 -7.78
C TYR A 1 -26.20 1.88 -7.55
N GLY A 2 -25.99 2.63 -6.47
CA GLY A 2 -26.88 3.74 -6.04
C GLY A 2 -26.22 5.14 -6.06
N GLU A 3 -26.99 6.16 -5.67
CA GLU A 3 -26.53 7.57 -5.64
C GLU A 3 -25.31 7.77 -4.73
N HIS A 4 -25.29 7.12 -3.57
CA HIS A 4 -24.17 7.15 -2.65
C HIS A 4 -22.86 6.73 -3.33
N TRP A 5 -22.88 5.62 -4.06
CA TRP A 5 -21.69 5.14 -4.79
C TRP A 5 -21.24 6.13 -5.86
N ARG A 6 -22.17 6.74 -6.62
CA ARG A 6 -21.82 7.75 -7.64
C ARG A 6 -21.17 8.97 -7.00
N LYS A 7 -21.70 9.43 -5.87
CA LYS A 7 -21.16 10.55 -5.09
C LYS A 7 -19.74 10.23 -4.61
N MET A 8 -19.53 9.07 -4.00
CA MET A 8 -18.20 8.64 -3.53
C MET A 8 -17.20 8.52 -4.68
N ARG A 9 -17.59 7.89 -5.80
CA ARG A 9 -16.73 7.79 -6.99
C ARG A 9 -16.32 9.18 -7.50
N ARG A 10 -17.27 10.12 -7.59
CA ARG A 10 -16.98 11.49 -8.05
C ARG A 10 -15.97 12.20 -7.12
N ILE A 11 -16.15 12.08 -5.81
CA ILE A 11 -15.26 12.71 -4.81
C ILE A 11 -13.86 12.11 -4.87
N MET A 12 -13.74 10.78 -5.03
CA MET A 12 -12.44 10.10 -5.04
C MET A 12 -11.69 10.24 -6.37
N THR A 13 -12.37 10.50 -7.49
CA THR A 13 -11.72 10.49 -8.82
C THR A 13 -10.61 11.54 -8.93
N VAL A 14 -10.87 12.79 -8.54
CA VAL A 14 -9.90 13.88 -8.68
C VAL A 14 -8.63 13.67 -7.83
N PRO A 15 -8.71 13.38 -6.52
CA PRO A 15 -7.53 13.23 -5.68
C PRO A 15 -6.75 11.92 -5.89
N PHE A 16 -7.36 10.87 -6.47
CA PHE A 16 -6.71 9.55 -6.60
C PHE A 16 -6.53 9.04 -8.02
N PHE A 17 -7.49 9.30 -8.91
CA PHE A 17 -7.64 8.55 -10.17
C PHE A 17 -7.62 9.47 -11.39
N THR A 18 -6.59 10.32 -11.48
CA THR A 18 -6.33 11.16 -12.66
C THR A 18 -4.89 11.02 -13.13
N ASN A 19 -4.65 11.33 -14.41
CA ASN A 19 -3.29 11.38 -14.96
C ASN A 19 -2.40 12.36 -14.20
N LYS A 20 -2.96 13.45 -13.65
CA LYS A 20 -2.22 14.42 -12.85
C LYS A 20 -1.66 13.79 -11.58
N VAL A 21 -2.47 13.00 -10.88
CA VAL A 21 -2.03 12.25 -9.69
C VAL A 21 -0.92 11.27 -10.06
N VAL A 22 -1.05 10.54 -11.17
CA VAL A 22 0.02 9.65 -11.66
C VAL A 22 1.32 10.41 -11.89
N GLN A 23 1.29 11.53 -12.63
CA GLN A 23 2.50 12.30 -12.90
C GLN A 23 3.11 12.93 -11.64
N GLN A 24 2.29 13.29 -10.67
CA GLN A 24 2.74 13.85 -9.40
C GLN A 24 3.45 12.81 -8.52
N TYR A 25 2.96 11.57 -8.47
CA TYR A 25 3.44 10.56 -7.52
C TYR A 25 4.33 9.46 -8.13
N ARG A 26 4.42 9.34 -9.47
CA ARG A 26 5.23 8.30 -10.16
C ARG A 26 6.66 8.19 -9.63
N ALA A 27 7.35 9.31 -9.43
CA ALA A 27 8.72 9.30 -8.94
C ALA A 27 8.81 8.72 -7.52
N GLY A 28 7.80 8.97 -6.68
CA GLY A 28 7.71 8.37 -5.35
C GLY A 28 7.43 6.88 -5.39
N TRP A 29 6.66 6.39 -6.37
CA TRP A 29 6.40 4.96 -6.55
C TRP A 29 7.64 4.23 -7.09
N GLU A 30 8.36 4.86 -8.02
CA GLU A 30 9.65 4.39 -8.54
C GLU A 30 10.70 4.31 -7.42
N ASP A 31 10.78 5.31 -6.54
CA ASP A 31 11.65 5.28 -5.35
C ASP A 31 11.27 4.13 -4.40
N GLU A 32 9.98 3.96 -4.08
CA GLU A 32 9.54 2.87 -3.20
C GLU A 32 9.81 1.48 -3.82
N ALA A 33 9.67 1.33 -5.14
CA ALA A 33 10.06 0.11 -5.86
C ALA A 33 11.58 -0.13 -5.82
N GLY A 34 12.38 0.93 -6.00
CA GLY A 34 13.85 0.87 -5.87
C GLY A 34 14.27 0.42 -4.47
N ARG A 35 13.61 0.92 -3.43
CA ARG A 35 13.84 0.49 -2.04
C ARG A 35 13.50 -0.98 -1.83
N VAL A 36 12.42 -1.49 -2.42
CA VAL A 36 12.10 -2.94 -2.35
C VAL A 36 13.26 -3.77 -2.91
N VAL A 37 13.77 -3.41 -4.09
CA VAL A 37 14.89 -4.12 -4.72
C VAL A 37 16.14 -4.07 -3.83
N GLU A 38 16.45 -2.91 -3.28
CA GLU A 38 17.61 -2.72 -2.42
C GLU A 38 17.51 -3.52 -1.11
N ASP A 39 16.34 -3.56 -0.48
CA ASP A 39 16.12 -4.33 0.75
C ASP A 39 16.21 -5.84 0.50
N VAL A 40 15.69 -6.30 -0.64
CA VAL A 40 15.82 -7.70 -1.08
C VAL A 40 17.29 -8.04 -1.34
N ARG A 41 18.01 -7.15 -2.04
CA ARG A 41 19.43 -7.32 -2.36
C ARG A 41 20.31 -7.40 -1.11
N LYS A 42 19.99 -6.61 -0.08
CA LYS A 42 20.70 -6.58 1.20
C LYS A 42 20.44 -7.81 2.08
N ASN A 43 19.40 -8.58 1.82
CA ASN A 43 19.06 -9.76 2.60
C ASN A 43 19.75 -11.02 2.04
N PRO A 44 20.74 -11.60 2.75
CA PRO A 44 21.43 -12.80 2.28
C PRO A 44 20.52 -14.03 2.13
N GLU A 45 19.44 -14.12 2.93
CA GLU A 45 18.45 -15.20 2.85
C GLU A 45 17.69 -15.15 1.52
N ALA A 46 17.48 -13.96 0.95
CA ALA A 46 16.79 -13.79 -0.33
C ALA A 46 17.52 -14.48 -1.49
N ALA A 47 18.85 -14.61 -1.41
CA ALA A 47 19.68 -15.28 -2.41
C ALA A 47 19.85 -16.79 -2.19
N THR A 48 19.43 -17.31 -1.03
CA THR A 48 19.74 -18.69 -0.61
C THR A 48 18.47 -19.51 -0.36
N THR A 49 17.75 -19.23 0.71
CA THR A 49 16.56 -19.95 1.15
C THR A 49 15.27 -19.37 0.58
N GLY A 50 15.33 -18.13 0.09
CA GLY A 50 14.19 -17.36 -0.38
C GLY A 50 13.45 -16.66 0.77
N ILE A 51 12.73 -15.59 0.41
CA ILE A 51 11.99 -14.76 1.38
C ILE A 51 10.54 -14.58 0.95
N VAL A 52 9.68 -14.28 1.91
CA VAL A 52 8.28 -13.92 1.65
C VAL A 52 8.20 -12.46 1.19
N LEU A 53 8.50 -12.21 -0.08
CA LEU A 53 8.55 -10.88 -0.70
C LEU A 53 7.26 -10.05 -0.50
N ARG A 54 6.12 -10.74 -0.36
CA ARG A 54 4.81 -10.10 -0.08
C ARG A 54 4.85 -9.16 1.13
N ARG A 55 5.65 -9.44 2.16
CA ARG A 55 5.73 -8.58 3.36
C ARG A 55 6.30 -7.20 3.01
N ARG A 56 7.39 -7.18 2.25
CA ARG A 56 8.03 -5.94 1.80
C ARG A 56 7.23 -5.18 0.74
N LEU A 57 6.58 -5.91 -0.18
CA LEU A 57 5.65 -5.32 -1.15
C LEU A 57 4.42 -4.71 -0.48
N GLN A 58 3.95 -5.29 0.63
CA GLN A 58 2.85 -4.70 1.40
C GLN A 58 3.24 -3.33 1.95
N LEU A 59 4.45 -3.17 2.51
CA LEU A 59 4.96 -1.87 2.95
C LEU A 59 5.00 -0.85 1.81
N MET A 60 5.51 -1.24 0.63
CA MET A 60 5.53 -0.39 -0.57
C MET A 60 4.13 0.12 -0.94
N MET A 61 3.13 -0.78 -0.96
CA MET A 61 1.75 -0.42 -1.29
C MET A 61 1.14 0.54 -0.27
N TYR A 62 1.43 0.34 1.02
CA TYR A 62 0.99 1.26 2.07
C TYR A 62 1.66 2.63 1.92
N ASN A 63 2.97 2.69 1.68
CA ASN A 63 3.69 3.94 1.44
C ASN A 63 3.13 4.70 0.23
N ASN A 64 2.88 4.01 -0.88
CA ASN A 64 2.31 4.64 -2.08
C ASN A 64 0.93 5.23 -1.81
N MET A 65 0.06 4.50 -1.11
CA MET A 65 -1.29 4.97 -0.81
C MET A 65 -1.30 6.10 0.23
N TYR A 66 -0.51 5.98 1.30
CA TYR A 66 -0.43 7.00 2.36
C TYR A 66 0.23 8.29 1.90
N ARG A 67 1.17 8.21 0.94
CA ARG A 67 1.75 9.41 0.31
C ARG A 67 0.70 10.17 -0.51
N ILE A 68 -0.22 9.49 -1.19
CA ILE A 68 -1.32 10.14 -1.90
C ILE A 68 -2.33 10.76 -0.91
N MET A 69 -2.70 10.04 0.15
CA MET A 69 -3.73 10.48 1.09
C MET A 69 -3.27 11.56 2.08
N PHE A 70 -2.03 11.46 2.56
CA PHE A 70 -1.56 12.17 3.75
C PHE A 70 -0.15 12.74 3.61
N ASP A 71 0.51 12.55 2.47
CA ASP A 71 1.92 12.90 2.26
C ASP A 71 2.86 12.30 3.33
N ARG A 72 2.58 11.06 3.76
CA ARG A 72 3.36 10.31 4.76
C ARG A 72 3.84 8.97 4.22
N ARG A 73 4.97 8.49 4.77
CA ARG A 73 5.48 7.13 4.58
C ARG A 73 5.79 6.48 5.93
N PHE A 74 5.76 5.15 5.96
CA PHE A 74 6.25 4.33 7.06
C PHE A 74 7.74 4.06 6.84
N GLU A 75 8.50 3.98 7.94
CA GLU A 75 9.96 3.85 7.86
C GLU A 75 10.41 2.42 7.52
N SER A 76 9.77 1.41 8.13
CA SER A 76 10.11 0.00 7.97
C SER A 76 8.90 -0.93 8.17
N GLU A 77 9.11 -2.24 8.07
CA GLU A 77 8.06 -3.25 8.31
C GLU A 77 7.67 -3.34 9.80
N GLU A 78 8.51 -2.81 10.68
CA GLU A 78 8.34 -2.78 12.14
C GLU A 78 7.75 -1.46 12.64
N ASP A 79 7.46 -0.51 11.74
CA ASP A 79 6.83 0.76 12.10
C ASP A 79 5.55 0.51 12.92
N PRO A 80 5.41 1.06 14.15
CA PRO A 80 4.28 0.75 15.02
C PRO A 80 2.92 1.06 14.41
N LEU A 81 2.82 2.14 13.63
CA LEU A 81 1.59 2.53 12.98
C LEU A 81 1.29 1.58 11.81
N PHE A 82 2.29 1.22 11.02
CA PHE A 82 2.14 0.25 9.94
C PHE A 82 1.64 -1.11 10.46
N VAL A 83 2.26 -1.63 11.52
CA VAL A 83 1.89 -2.91 12.14
C VAL A 83 0.44 -2.86 12.65
N LYS A 84 0.05 -1.78 13.33
CA LYS A 84 -1.32 -1.60 13.81
C LYS A 84 -2.34 -1.56 12.67
N LEU A 85 -2.04 -0.84 11.59
CA LEU A 85 -2.92 -0.74 10.42
C LEU A 85 -3.03 -2.06 9.66
N LYS A 86 -1.93 -2.82 9.56
CA LYS A 86 -1.92 -4.15 8.96
C LYS A 86 -2.79 -5.13 9.74
N ALA A 87 -2.74 -5.10 11.07
CA ALA A 87 -3.59 -5.93 11.92
C ALA A 87 -5.09 -5.61 11.72
N LEU A 88 -5.47 -4.32 11.78
CA LEU A 88 -6.85 -3.87 11.59
C LEU A 88 -7.42 -4.26 10.21
N ASN A 89 -6.63 -4.10 9.15
CA ASN A 89 -7.06 -4.50 7.80
C ASN A 89 -7.18 -6.02 7.66
N GLY A 90 -6.29 -6.79 8.30
CA GLY A 90 -6.41 -8.25 8.35
C GLY A 90 -7.71 -8.71 9.00
N GLU A 91 -8.07 -8.11 10.14
CA GLU A 91 -9.34 -8.39 10.83
C GLU A 91 -10.55 -8.01 9.97
N ARG A 92 -10.52 -6.85 9.31
CA ARG A 92 -11.58 -6.42 8.39
C ARG A 92 -11.74 -7.34 7.19
N SER A 93 -10.65 -7.78 6.57
CA SER A 93 -10.71 -8.73 5.45
C SER A 93 -11.29 -10.07 5.88
N ARG A 94 -10.97 -10.56 7.09
CA ARG A 94 -11.57 -11.77 7.65
C ARG A 94 -13.08 -11.63 7.84
N LEU A 95 -13.52 -10.49 8.37
CA LEU A 95 -14.95 -10.19 8.57
C LEU A 95 -15.70 -9.94 7.26
N ALA A 96 -15.04 -9.36 6.24
CA ALA A 96 -15.64 -9.15 4.92
C ALA A 96 -15.84 -10.46 4.15
N GLN A 97 -14.97 -11.45 4.36
CA GLN A 97 -15.09 -12.79 3.79
C GLN A 97 -16.14 -13.67 4.50
N SER A 98 -16.56 -13.32 5.72
CA SER A 98 -17.64 -14.02 6.43
C SER A 98 -19.05 -13.55 6.05
N PHE A 99 -19.19 -12.53 5.19
CA PHE A 99 -20.45 -12.25 4.53
C PHE A 99 -20.55 -13.17 3.31
N GLU A 100 -21.05 -14.39 3.51
CA GLU A 100 -21.55 -15.23 2.43
C GLU A 100 -22.63 -14.44 1.65
N TYR A 101 -22.50 -14.43 0.32
CA TYR A 101 -23.49 -13.90 -0.62
C TYR A 101 -24.49 -14.99 -0.99
#